data_AF-A0A7C1YJK7-F1
#
_entry.id   AF-A0A7C1YJK7-F1
#
_cell.length_a   1.000
_cell.length_b   1.000
_cell.length_c   1.000
_cell.angle_alpha   90.00
_cell.angle_beta   90.00
_cell.angle_gamma   90.00
#
_symmetry.space_group_name_H-M   'P 1'
#
loop_
_entity.id
_entity.type
_entity.pdbx_description
1 polymer ?
#
loop_
_entity_poly.entity_id
_entity_poly.type
_entity_poly.pdbx_seq_one_letter_code
_entity_poly.pdbx_strand_id
1 'polypeptide(L)'
;MQKQNHSPSPHHRGENIITEQLTPAGRKIEHDSFAIVDKEAGRHGYPEDQWQIVRRMIHASADFEFNGLTQFHPDAVTAGLNAITQGRPIVADVEMICVGLSRPRLKHFGVGTRHFISDEDVIARAKS
;
A
#
# COMPACT_ATOMS: atom_id res chain seq x y z
N MET A 1 -9.93 19.87 46.46
CA MET A 1 -9.26 18.70 45.84
C MET A 1 -10.32 17.76 45.31
N GLN A 2 -10.69 17.90 44.03
CA GLN A 2 -11.60 16.98 43.33
C GLN A 2 -10.77 16.24 42.28
N LYS A 3 -10.81 14.90 42.32
CA LYS A 3 -10.13 14.02 41.37
C LYS A 3 -10.91 14.05 40.05
N GLN A 4 -10.27 14.50 38.97
CA GLN A 4 -10.80 14.39 37.62
C GLN A 4 -10.59 12.95 37.12
N ASN A 5 -11.66 12.17 37.04
CA ASN A 5 -11.68 10.94 36.26
C ASN A 5 -11.92 11.31 34.79
N HIS A 6 -10.86 11.37 33.99
CA HIS A 6 -10.96 11.41 32.54
C HIS A 6 -11.37 10.02 32.03
N SER A 7 -12.62 9.87 31.60
CA SER A 7 -13.02 8.75 30.74
C SER A 7 -12.43 8.94 29.34
N PRO A 8 -11.76 7.95 28.74
CA PRO A 8 -11.30 8.06 27.36
C PRO A 8 -12.50 8.02 26.40
N SER A 9 -12.54 8.98 25.48
CA SER A 9 -13.52 9.06 24.40
C SER A 9 -13.44 7.82 23.48
N PRO A 10 -14.57 7.36 22.93
CA PRO A 10 -14.59 6.17 22.10
C PRO A 10 -13.90 6.46 20.76
N HIS A 11 -12.74 5.85 20.54
CA HIS A 11 -12.12 5.80 19.22
C HIS A 11 -13.10 5.16 18.24
N HIS A 12 -13.48 5.91 17.22
CA HIS A 12 -14.30 5.46 16.11
C HIS A 12 -13.49 4.44 15.29
N ARG A 13 -13.55 3.16 15.69
CA ARG A 13 -13.16 2.03 14.84
C ARG A 13 -14.23 1.87 13.77
N GLY A 14 -14.16 2.69 12.72
CA GLY A 14 -14.75 2.31 11.46
C GLY A 14 -13.96 1.12 10.94
N GLU A 15 -14.53 -0.08 11.01
CA GLU A 15 -13.99 -1.24 10.29
C GLU A 15 -13.86 -0.83 8.82
N ASN A 16 -12.64 -0.75 8.30
CA ASN A 16 -12.43 -0.29 6.93
C ASN A 16 -12.68 -1.47 5.96
N ILE A 17 -13.97 -1.83 5.85
CA ILE A 17 -14.49 -2.99 5.11
C ILE A 17 -14.15 -2.95 3.61
N ILE A 18 -13.76 -1.77 3.10
CA ILE A 18 -13.43 -1.55 1.69
C ILE A 18 -11.95 -1.88 1.41
N THR A 19 -11.08 -1.64 2.39
CA THR A 19 -9.63 -1.78 2.22
C THR A 19 -9.07 -3.08 2.77
N GLU A 20 -9.85 -3.97 3.36
CA GLU A 20 -9.34 -5.24 3.91
C GLU A 20 -9.79 -6.46 3.11
N GLN A 21 -9.19 -7.62 3.41
CA GLN A 21 -9.67 -8.89 2.87
C GLN A 21 -11.14 -9.09 3.25
N LEU A 22 -11.94 -9.55 2.28
CA LEU A 22 -13.39 -9.64 2.41
C LEU A 22 -13.83 -10.69 3.43
N THR A 23 -13.03 -11.76 3.61
CA THR A 23 -13.36 -12.85 4.54
C THR A 23 -12.56 -12.74 5.85
N PRO A 24 -13.17 -13.12 7.00
CA PRO A 24 -12.43 -13.20 8.27
C PRO A 24 -11.21 -14.12 8.20
N ALA A 25 -11.32 -15.23 7.48
CA ALA A 25 -10.21 -16.16 7.26
C ALA A 25 -9.09 -15.52 6.43
N GLY A 26 -9.43 -14.80 5.36
CA GLY A 26 -8.45 -14.08 4.54
C GLY A 26 -7.69 -13.01 5.31
N ARG A 27 -8.40 -12.23 6.16
CA ARG A 27 -7.75 -11.26 7.06
C ARG A 27 -6.79 -11.94 8.02
N LYS A 28 -7.23 -13.04 8.65
CA LYS A 28 -6.38 -13.78 9.60
C LYS A 28 -5.11 -14.32 8.93
N ILE A 29 -5.22 -14.90 7.74
CA ILE A 29 -4.07 -15.42 6.99
C ILE A 29 -3.08 -14.29 6.65
N GLU A 30 -3.59 -13.13 6.20
CA GLU A 30 -2.73 -11.97 5.89
C GLU A 30 -2.03 -11.43 7.14
N HIS A 31 -2.75 -11.30 8.26
CA HIS A 31 -2.16 -10.87 9.54
C HIS A 31 -1.11 -11.86 10.07
N ASP A 32 -1.40 -13.16 10.03
CA ASP A 32 -0.45 -14.19 10.44
C ASP A 32 0.80 -14.17 9.56
N SER A 33 0.63 -13.99 8.24
CA SER A 33 1.75 -13.86 7.31
C SER A 33 2.61 -12.62 7.58
N PHE A 34 2.01 -11.47 7.88
CA PHE A 34 2.77 -10.28 8.26
C PHE A 34 3.52 -10.46 9.57
N ALA A 35 2.93 -11.15 10.55
CA ALA A 35 3.63 -11.46 11.80
C ALA A 35 4.85 -12.38 11.58
N ILE A 36 4.77 -13.30 10.62
CA ILE A 36 5.92 -14.12 10.20
C ILE A 36 7.00 -13.24 9.56
N VAL A 37 6.63 -12.37 8.62
CA VAL A 37 7.58 -11.43 7.99
C VAL A 37 8.25 -10.55 9.03
N ASP A 38 7.51 -9.96 9.97
CA ASP A 38 8.05 -9.12 11.04
C ASP A 38 9.07 -9.88 11.91
N LYS A 39 8.80 -11.16 12.18
CA LYS A 39 9.70 -12.01 12.96
C LYS A 39 10.97 -12.39 12.20
N GLU A 40 10.85 -12.69 10.91
CA GLU A 40 11.95 -13.20 10.08
C GLU A 40 12.82 -12.08 9.48
N ALA A 41 12.26 -10.92 9.17
CA ALA A 41 13.00 -9.79 8.59
C ALA A 41 14.03 -9.18 9.55
N GLY A 42 13.90 -9.43 10.85
CA GLY A 42 14.83 -8.97 11.86
C GLY A 42 14.83 -7.45 12.03
N ARG A 43 16.01 -6.85 12.21
CA ARG A 43 16.15 -5.40 12.40
C ARG A 43 16.10 -4.68 11.05
N HIS A 44 15.40 -3.55 11.01
CA HIS A 44 15.38 -2.63 9.88
C HIS A 44 15.47 -1.17 10.35
N GLY A 45 15.91 -0.28 9.46
CA GLY A 45 16.04 1.16 9.73
C GLY A 45 14.83 2.00 9.30
N TYR A 46 13.79 1.37 8.74
CA TYR A 46 12.63 2.08 8.22
C TYR A 46 11.72 2.63 9.34
N PRO A 47 11.19 3.86 9.20
CA PRO A 47 10.05 4.30 9.99
C PRO A 47 8.82 3.42 9.68
N GLU A 48 7.83 3.45 10.57
CA GLU A 48 6.66 2.56 10.51
C GLU A 48 5.92 2.63 9.17
N ASP A 49 5.73 3.82 8.62
CA ASP A 49 5.00 4.06 7.38
C ASP A 49 5.72 3.48 6.15
N GLN A 50 7.04 3.51 6.14
CA GLN A 50 7.88 2.85 5.13
C GLN A 50 7.95 1.33 5.36
N TRP A 51 8.01 0.89 6.61
CA TRP A 51 8.03 -0.54 6.94
C TRP A 51 6.78 -1.25 6.46
N GLN A 52 5.60 -0.63 6.57
CA GLN A 52 4.35 -1.17 6.01
C GLN A 52 4.47 -1.51 4.51
N ILE A 53 5.19 -0.68 3.75
CA ILE A 53 5.41 -0.88 2.31
C ILE A 53 6.42 -2.00 2.08
N VAL A 54 7.57 -1.97 2.77
CA VAL A 54 8.61 -3.01 2.65
C VAL A 54 8.06 -4.38 3.03
N ARG A 55 7.33 -4.47 4.14
CA ARG A 55 6.65 -5.69 4.59
C ARG A 55 5.69 -6.23 3.55
N ARG A 56 4.96 -5.36 2.84
CA ARG A 56 4.07 -5.76 1.75
C ARG A 56 4.84 -6.27 0.53
N MET A 57 5.99 -5.68 0.22
CA MET A 57 6.88 -6.17 -0.85
C MET A 57 7.37 -7.58 -0.53
N ILE A 58 7.93 -7.80 0.66
CA ILE A 58 8.37 -9.13 1.12
C ILE A 58 7.23 -10.14 1.10
N HIS A 59 6.03 -9.77 1.58
CA HIS A 59 4.87 -10.66 1.56
C HIS A 59 4.46 -11.07 0.14
N ALA A 60 4.55 -10.15 -0.82
CA ALA A 60 4.18 -10.43 -2.21
C ALA A 60 5.24 -11.26 -2.96
N SER A 61 6.53 -11.12 -2.60
CA SER A 61 7.65 -11.77 -3.29
C SER A 61 8.21 -13.00 -2.57
N ALA A 62 7.93 -13.16 -1.27
CA ALA A 62 8.64 -14.04 -0.33
C ALA A 62 10.17 -13.80 -0.29
N ASP A 63 10.61 -12.59 -0.59
CA ASP A 63 12.03 -12.21 -0.66
C ASP A 63 12.36 -11.17 0.41
N PHE A 64 13.20 -11.57 1.38
CA PHE A 64 13.61 -10.70 2.49
C PHE A 64 14.70 -9.69 2.13
N GLU A 65 15.34 -9.79 0.95
CA GLU A 65 16.35 -8.82 0.51
C GLU A 65 15.76 -7.41 0.32
N PHE A 66 14.44 -7.28 0.13
CA PHE A 66 13.76 -5.99 0.16
C PHE A 66 13.97 -5.23 1.49
N ASN A 67 14.30 -5.91 2.59
CA ASN A 67 14.87 -5.27 3.77
C ASN A 67 16.34 -4.90 3.51
N GLY A 68 16.63 -3.61 3.35
CA GLY A 68 17.96 -3.08 3.02
C GLY A 68 18.11 -2.62 1.57
N LEU A 69 17.46 -3.29 0.59
CA LEU A 69 17.46 -2.85 -0.81
C LEU A 69 16.45 -1.72 -1.09
N THR A 70 15.36 -1.63 -0.33
CA THR A 70 14.34 -0.61 -0.56
C THR A 70 14.81 0.76 -0.09
N GLN A 71 14.73 1.76 -0.96
CA GLN A 71 15.09 3.15 -0.64
C GLN A 71 13.89 4.06 -0.82
N PHE A 72 13.74 5.01 0.10
CA PHE A 72 12.66 6.00 0.08
C PHE A 72 13.23 7.41 0.00
N HIS A 73 12.66 8.22 -0.89
CA HIS A 73 12.76 9.67 -0.73
C HIS A 73 12.05 10.06 0.59
N PRO A 74 12.54 11.05 1.36
CA PRO A 74 11.94 11.44 2.64
C PRO A 74 10.43 11.71 2.57
N ASP A 75 9.98 12.35 1.48
CA ASP A 75 8.57 12.68 1.26
C ASP A 75 7.75 11.62 0.51
N ALA A 76 8.35 10.46 0.14
CA ALA A 76 7.73 9.50 -0.77
C ALA A 76 6.35 9.02 -0.29
N VAL A 77 6.26 8.62 0.98
CA VAL A 77 5.03 8.08 1.55
C VAL A 77 3.97 9.17 1.65
N THR A 78 4.32 10.34 2.19
CA THR A 78 3.39 11.46 2.34
C THR A 78 2.89 11.97 0.99
N ALA A 79 3.78 12.14 0.01
CA ALA A 79 3.41 12.57 -1.34
C ALA A 79 2.50 11.55 -2.04
N GLY A 80 2.81 10.25 -1.92
CA GLY A 80 2.00 9.17 -2.48
C GLY A 80 0.59 9.13 -1.87
N LEU A 81 0.49 9.22 -0.54
CA LEU A 81 -0.80 9.28 0.16
C LEU A 81 -1.61 10.51 -0.26
N ASN A 82 -1.00 11.68 -0.34
CA ASN A 82 -1.66 12.92 -0.81
C ASN A 82 -2.16 12.79 -2.25
N ALA A 83 -1.39 12.16 -3.14
CA ALA A 83 -1.81 11.94 -4.52
C ALA A 83 -3.02 11.00 -4.59
N ILE A 84 -3.00 9.91 -3.83
CA ILE A 84 -4.11 8.94 -3.77
C ILE A 84 -5.38 9.59 -3.21
N THR A 85 -5.28 10.32 -2.10
CA THR A 85 -6.45 10.98 -1.48
C THR A 85 -7.03 12.10 -2.34
N GLN A 86 -6.23 12.71 -3.22
CA GLN A 86 -6.68 13.67 -4.22
C GLN A 86 -7.21 13.03 -5.52
N GLY A 87 -7.30 11.70 -5.60
CA GLY A 87 -7.76 10.99 -6.81
C GLY A 87 -6.83 11.15 -8.01
N ARG A 88 -5.53 11.40 -7.79
CA ARG A 88 -4.55 11.52 -8.89
C ARG A 88 -4.43 10.16 -9.60
N PRO A 89 -4.31 10.14 -10.94
CA PRO A 89 -4.20 8.89 -11.67
C PRO A 89 -2.88 8.17 -11.39
N ILE A 90 -2.91 6.84 -11.38
CA ILE A 90 -1.72 5.98 -11.38
C ILE A 90 -1.38 5.67 -12.83
N VAL A 91 -0.17 6.04 -13.26
CA VAL A 91 0.39 5.63 -14.56
C VAL A 91 1.33 4.46 -14.31
N ALA A 92 1.12 3.36 -15.04
CA ALA A 92 1.96 2.17 -15.00
C ALA A 92 2.59 1.91 -16.37
N ASP A 93 3.77 1.32 -16.36
CA ASP A 93 4.52 0.92 -17.55
C ASP A 93 3.92 -0.32 -18.21
N VAL A 94 3.40 -1.28 -17.42
CA VAL A 94 2.75 -2.49 -17.91
C VAL A 94 1.31 -2.62 -17.44
N GLU A 95 0.45 -3.21 -18.30
CA GLU A 95 -0.97 -3.43 -18.01
C GLU A 95 -1.19 -4.30 -16.76
N MET A 96 -0.28 -5.25 -16.50
CA MET A 96 -0.37 -6.15 -15.35
C MET A 96 -0.45 -5.43 -14.01
N ILE A 97 0.19 -4.26 -13.86
CA ILE A 97 0.09 -3.45 -12.65
C ILE A 97 -1.33 -2.91 -12.51
N CYS A 98 -1.88 -2.32 -13.58
CA CYS A 98 -3.23 -1.75 -13.58
C CYS A 98 -4.31 -2.78 -13.21
N VAL A 99 -4.21 -4.01 -13.73
CA VAL A 99 -5.18 -5.08 -13.44
C VAL A 99 -5.01 -5.68 -12.04
N GLY A 100 -3.80 -5.62 -11.47
CA GLY A 100 -3.51 -6.10 -10.11
C GLY A 100 -4.02 -5.17 -8.99
N LEU A 101 -4.43 -3.94 -9.32
CA LEU A 101 -4.93 -2.97 -8.36
C LEU A 101 -6.40 -3.24 -7.97
N SER A 102 -6.69 -3.13 -6.67
CA SER A 102 -8.04 -3.37 -6.12
C SER A 102 -9.05 -2.33 -6.63
N ARG A 103 -9.99 -2.76 -7.49
CA ARG A 103 -11.06 -1.89 -8.04
C ARG A 103 -11.89 -1.19 -6.96
N PRO A 104 -12.33 -1.86 -5.86
CA PRO A 104 -13.02 -1.17 -4.78
C PRO A 104 -12.22 -0.04 -4.15
N ARG A 105 -10.91 -0.23 -3.93
CA ARG A 105 -10.03 0.81 -3.35
C ARG A 105 -9.82 1.97 -4.32
N LEU A 106 -9.56 1.68 -5.60
CA LEU A 106 -9.45 2.72 -6.63
C LEU A 106 -10.71 3.59 -6.70
N LYS A 107 -11.90 2.94 -6.70
CA LYS A 107 -13.18 3.65 -6.67
C LYS A 107 -13.37 4.49 -5.41
N HIS A 108 -12.98 3.96 -4.25
CA HIS A 108 -13.09 4.67 -2.98
C HIS A 108 -12.29 5.98 -2.96
N PHE A 109 -11.09 5.97 -3.54
CA PHE A 109 -10.23 7.15 -3.61
C PHE A 109 -10.39 7.98 -4.89
N GLY A 110 -11.27 7.59 -5.81
CA GLY A 110 -11.45 8.27 -7.10
C GLY A 110 -10.22 8.21 -8.02
N VAL A 111 -9.37 7.20 -7.85
CA VAL A 111 -8.12 7.02 -8.61
C VAL A 111 -8.39 6.23 -9.88
N GLY A 112 -8.00 6.79 -11.03
CA GLY A 112 -7.95 6.07 -12.31
C GLY A 112 -6.57 5.47 -12.57
N THR A 113 -6.50 4.43 -13.40
CA THR A 113 -5.24 3.83 -13.87
C THR A 113 -5.04 4.10 -15.35
N ARG A 114 -3.78 4.24 -15.78
CA ARG A 114 -3.40 4.44 -17.18
C ARG A 114 -2.14 3.64 -17.49
N HIS A 115 -2.07 3.06 -18.68
CA HIS A 115 -0.85 2.54 -19.29
C HIS A 115 -0.89 2.91 -20.76
N PHE A 116 0.27 3.10 -21.38
CA PHE A 116 0.38 3.53 -22.78
C PHE A 116 1.26 2.59 -23.62
N ILE A 117 1.73 1.48 -23.03
CA ILE A 117 2.68 0.55 -23.67
C ILE A 117 2.15 -0.11 -24.94
N SER A 118 0.83 -0.21 -25.08
CA SER A 118 0.15 -0.83 -26.23
C SER A 118 -0.41 0.21 -27.21
N ASP A 119 -0.20 1.50 -26.97
CA ASP A 119 -0.75 2.55 -27.81
C ASP A 119 0.05 2.65 -29.13
N GLU A 120 -0.66 2.76 -30.25
CA GLU A 120 -0.05 2.74 -31.58
C GLU A 120 0.98 3.86 -31.79
N ASP A 121 0.71 5.04 -31.24
CA ASP A 121 1.60 6.20 -31.32
C ASP A 121 2.87 6.00 -30.48
N VAL A 122 2.77 5.40 -29.29
CA VAL A 122 3.92 5.04 -28.45
C VAL A 122 4.79 3.99 -29.15
N ILE A 123 4.18 2.97 -29.76
CA ILE A 123 4.90 1.94 -30.53
C ILE A 123 5.60 2.56 -31.74
N ALA A 124 4.95 3.48 -32.45
CA ALA A 124 5.55 4.17 -33.60
C ALA A 124 6.77 5.01 -33.18
N ARG A 125 6.66 5.76 -32.08
CA ARG A 125 7.75 6.60 -31.54
C ARG A 125 8.95 5.81 -31.01
N ALA A 126 8.74 4.59 -30.54
CA ALA A 126 9.84 3.75 -30.03
C ALA A 126 10.68 3.10 -31.15
N LYS A 127 10.16 3.04 -32.39
CA LYS A 127 10.85 2.45 -33.54
C LYS A 127 11.77 3.42 -34.28
N SER A 128 11.62 4.73 -34.03
CA SER A 128 12.43 5.81 -34.62
C SER A 128 13.63 6.16 -33.74
#